data_AF-A0A4R4Y7L1-F1
#
_entry.id   AF-A0A4R4Y7L1-F1
#
_cell.length_a   1.000
_cell.length_b   1.000
_cell.length_c   1.000
_cell.angle_alpha   90.00
_cell.angle_beta   90.00
_cell.angle_gamma   90.00
#
_symmetry.space_group_name_H-M   'P 1'
#
loop_
_entity.id
_entity.type
_entity.pdbx_description
1 polymer ?
#
loop_
_entity_poly.entity_id
_entity_poly.type
_entity_poly.pdbx_seq_one_letter_code
_entity_poly.pdbx_strand_id
1 'polypeptide(L)' 'MNRGATRAARSTVTFDPEGLTPAQRYGDACVVCLKRWPRPRVRVGVLPDESTVLACEDCAEALAPSPAATVVAFPTR' A
#
# COMPACT_ATOMS: atom_id res chain seq x y z
N MET A 1 -23.02 -3.83 -15.98
CA MET A 1 -22.32 -3.55 -14.71
C MET A 1 -21.46 -4.75 -14.36
N ASN A 2 -20.23 -4.81 -14.85
CA ASN A 2 -19.40 -6.01 -14.67
C ASN A 2 -17.93 -5.69 -14.90
N ARG A 3 -17.18 -5.46 -13.80
CA ARG A 3 -15.73 -5.59 -13.78
C ARG A 3 -15.37 -6.73 -12.84
N GLY A 4 -15.00 -7.86 -13.44
CA GLY A 4 -14.44 -9.00 -12.74
C GLY A 4 -13.04 -8.65 -12.25
N ALA A 5 -12.88 -8.51 -10.95
CA ALA A 5 -11.59 -8.36 -10.28
C ALA A 5 -10.87 -9.72 -10.27
N THR A 6 -10.31 -10.13 -11.40
CA THR A 6 -9.40 -11.27 -11.45
C THR A 6 -8.05 -10.89 -10.86
N ARG A 7 -7.84 -11.34 -9.62
CA ARG A 7 -6.59 -11.94 -9.12
C ARG A 7 -5.38 -11.02 -8.97
N ALA A 8 -5.42 -10.17 -7.94
CA ALA A 8 -4.25 -9.88 -7.12
C ALA A 8 -4.69 -9.78 -5.66
N ALA A 9 -5.02 -10.91 -5.04
CA ALA A 9 -5.15 -11.02 -3.59
C ALA A 9 -3.77 -10.98 -2.90
N ARG A 10 -2.95 -9.99 -3.26
CA ARG A 10 -1.90 -9.47 -2.40
C ARG A 10 -2.52 -8.24 -1.79
N SER A 11 -3.30 -8.41 -0.72
CA SER A 11 -3.87 -7.38 0.16
C SER A 11 -3.45 -5.95 -0.20
N THR A 12 -4.05 -5.39 -1.27
CA THR A 12 -3.74 -4.04 -1.72
C THR A 12 -4.52 -3.11 -0.82
N VAL A 13 -3.81 -2.41 0.05
CA VAL A 13 -4.40 -1.43 0.95
C VAL A 13 -5.04 -0.32 0.11
N THR A 14 -6.33 -0.10 0.28
CA THR A 14 -7.04 1.03 -0.34
C THR A 14 -6.90 2.25 0.58
N PHE A 15 -6.32 3.33 0.07
CA PHE A 15 -6.16 4.59 0.79
C PHE A 15 -7.34 5.52 0.51
N ASP A 16 -7.79 6.24 1.53
CA ASP A 16 -8.83 7.27 1.39
C ASP A 16 -8.21 8.55 0.78
N PRO A 17 -8.73 9.04 -0.36
CA PRO A 17 -8.22 10.26 -0.98
C PRO A 17 -8.55 11.54 -0.18
N GLU A 18 -9.62 11.58 0.63
CA GLU A 18 -10.12 12.82 1.28
C GLU A 18 -9.04 13.52 2.15
N GLY A 19 -8.06 12.78 2.69
CA GLY A 19 -6.95 13.32 3.48
C GLY A 19 -5.64 13.55 2.71
N LEU A 20 -5.58 13.22 1.42
CA LEU A 20 -4.34 13.26 0.65
C LEU A 20 -4.19 14.54 -0.16
N THR A 21 -3.00 15.14 -0.06
CA THR A 21 -2.60 16.25 -0.92
C THR A 21 -2.45 15.78 -2.38
N PRO A 22 -2.58 16.69 -3.37
CA PRO A 22 -2.35 16.36 -4.77
C PRO A 22 -0.99 15.67 -5.01
N ALA A 23 0.07 16.12 -4.33
CA ALA A 23 1.40 15.52 -4.47
C ALA A 23 1.44 14.05 -4.03
N GLN A 24 0.67 13.65 -3.02
CA GLN A 24 0.58 12.25 -2.60
C GLN A 24 -0.26 11.41 -3.57
N ARG A 25 -1.36 11.98 -4.07
CA ARG A 25 -2.23 11.32 -5.06
C ARG A 25 -1.50 11.04 -6.38
N TYR A 26 -0.62 11.93 -6.81
CA TYR A 26 0.21 11.74 -8.02
C TYR A 26 1.49 10.92 -7.77
N GLY A 27 1.77 10.50 -6.52
CA GLY A 27 3.00 9.77 -6.19
C GLY A 27 4.28 10.62 -6.16
N ASP A 28 4.15 11.95 -6.12
CA ASP A 28 5.27 12.88 -5.98
C ASP A 28 5.73 13.06 -4.53
N ALA A 29 4.89 12.66 -3.56
CA ALA A 29 5.15 12.73 -2.13
C ALA A 29 4.75 11.44 -1.44
N CYS A 30 5.45 11.12 -0.34
CA CYS A 30 5.12 9.96 0.48
C CYS A 30 3.71 10.10 1.05
N VAL A 31 2.87 9.07 0.86
CA VAL A 31 1.50 9.02 1.38
C VAL A 31 1.41 9.16 2.90
N VAL A 32 2.47 8.84 3.64
CA VAL A 32 2.52 8.89 5.12
C VAL A 32 3.09 10.22 5.63
N CYS A 33 4.27 10.62 5.14
CA CYS A 33 5.03 11.74 5.73
C CYS A 33 5.14 12.98 4.84
N LEU A 34 4.50 12.99 3.66
CA LEU A 34 4.51 14.08 2.68
C LEU A 34 5.90 14.44 2.10
N LYS A 35 6.96 13.72 2.47
CA LYS A 35 8.32 13.94 1.95
C LYS A 35 8.36 13.74 0.43
N ARG A 36 8.93 14.72 -0.28
CA ARG A 36 9.07 14.72 -1.76
C ARG A 36 10.45 14.29 -2.24
N TRP A 37 11.48 14.43 -1.38
CA TRP A 37 12.86 14.08 -1.70
C TRP A 37 13.50 13.29 -0.56
N PRO A 38 14.14 12.13 -0.79
CA PRO A 38 14.20 11.37 -2.04
C PRO A 38 12.80 11.01 -2.56
N ARG A 39 12.64 10.94 -3.89
CA ARG A 39 11.33 10.71 -4.51
C ARG A 39 10.80 9.32 -4.09
N PRO A 40 9.55 9.21 -3.61
CA PRO A 40 8.92 7.93 -3.30
C PRO A 40 8.94 6.97 -4.49
N ARG A 41 9.24 5.70 -4.26
CA ARG A 41 9.28 4.66 -5.31
C ARG A 41 8.56 3.38 -4.92
N VAL A 42 8.21 3.21 -3.64
CA VAL A 42 7.62 1.98 -3.14
C VAL A 42 6.10 2.08 -3.22
N ARG A 43 5.48 1.16 -3.95
CA ARG A 43 4.02 1.06 -4.05
C ARG A 43 3.47 0.39 -2.80
N VAL A 44 2.62 1.10 -2.06
CA VAL A 44 2.05 0.60 -0.80
C VAL A 44 0.54 0.35 -0.89
N GLY A 45 -0.13 0.87 -1.91
CA GLY A 45 -1.57 0.69 -2.07
C GLY A 45 -2.14 1.39 -3.30
N VAL A 46 -3.47 1.47 -3.32
CA VAL A 46 -4.25 2.06 -4.40
C VAL A 46 -5.31 3.01 -3.84
N LEU A 47 -5.72 3.98 -4.65
CA LEU A 47 -6.86 4.85 -4.41
C LEU A 47 -8.12 4.25 -5.06
N PRO A 48 -9.32 4.71 -4.67
CA PRO A 48 -10.59 4.25 -5.26
C PRO A 48 -10.76 4.56 -6.76
N ASP A 49 -9.96 5.49 -7.30
CA ASP A 49 -9.84 5.79 -8.74
C ASP A 49 -8.79 4.93 -9.45
N GLU A 50 -8.32 3.85 -8.82
CA GLU A 50 -7.29 2.92 -9.32
C GLU A 50 -5.86 3.52 -9.39
N SER A 51 -5.67 4.77 -8.95
CA SER A 51 -4.36 5.42 -8.87
C SER A 51 -3.48 4.78 -7.79
N THR A 52 -2.20 4.51 -8.08
CA THR A 52 -1.28 3.90 -7.10
C THR A 52 -0.67 4.95 -6.18
N VAL A 53 -0.65 4.69 -4.87
CA VAL A 53 0.06 5.54 -3.91
C VAL A 53 1.48 5.04 -3.65
N LEU A 54 2.40 5.99 -3.49
CA LEU A 54 3.81 5.73 -3.24
C LEU A 54 4.22 6.17 -1.83
N ALA A 55 5.13 5.41 -1.23
CA ALA A 55 5.80 5.76 0.02
C ALA A 55 7.32 5.82 -0.18
N CYS A 56 7.99 6.57 0.70
CA CYS A 56 9.44 6.47 0.86
C CYS A 56 9.80 5.12 1.49
N GLU A 57 11.06 4.70 1.36
CA GLU A 57 11.52 3.38 1.82
C GLU A 57 11.22 3.16 3.31
N ASP A 58 11.54 4.14 4.16
CA ASP A 58 11.29 4.07 5.60
C ASP A 58 9.81 3.85 5.95
N CYS A 59 8.91 4.61 5.33
CA CYS A 59 7.47 4.49 5.58
C CYS A 59 6.89 3.25 4.92
N ALA A 60 7.46 2.80 3.81
CA ALA A 60 7.00 1.59 3.15
C ALA A 60 7.33 0.34 3.96
N GLU A 61 8.48 0.31 4.63
CA GLU A 61 8.85 -0.77 5.54
C GLU A 61 7.92 -0.83 6.74
N ALA A 62 7.56 0.31 7.32
CA ALA A 62 6.58 0.38 8.41
C ALA A 62 5.17 -0.05 8.00
N LEU A 63 4.81 0.11 6.72
CA LEU A 63 3.52 -0.29 6.15
C LEU A 63 3.53 -1.73 5.62
N ALA A 64 4.70 -2.35 5.45
CA ALA A 64 4.80 -3.69 4.93
C ALA A 64 4.05 -4.63 5.89
N PRO A 65 3.07 -5.42 5.40
CA PRO A 65 2.42 -6.38 6.26
C PRO A 65 3.48 -7.32 6.80
N SER A 66 3.64 -7.34 8.13
CA SER A 66 4.46 -8.36 8.79
C SER A 66 3.97 -9.70 8.26
N PRO A 67 4.86 -10.59 7.76
CA PRO A 67 4.43 -11.92 7.35
C PRO A 67 3.77 -12.53 8.57
N ALA A 68 2.43 -12.64 8.53
CA ALA A 68 1.66 -13.23 9.60
C ALA A 68 2.35 -14.54 9.93
N ALA A 69 2.88 -14.65 11.14
CA ALA A 69 3.62 -15.82 11.58
C ALA A 69 2.77 -17.03 11.19
N THR A 70 3.25 -17.84 10.25
CA THR A 70 2.56 -19.05 9.84
C THR A 70 2.46 -19.89 11.10
N VAL A 71 1.28 -19.92 11.70
CA VAL A 71 0.98 -20.81 12.82
C VAL A 71 0.98 -22.21 12.24
N VAL A 72 2.13 -22.85 12.25
CA VAL A 72 2.24 -24.29 11.98
C VAL A 72 1.66 -25.00 13.19
N ALA A 73 0.45 -25.54 13.04
CA ALA A 73 -0.11 -26.45 14.03
C ALA A 73 0.84 -27.64 14.18
N PHE A 74 1.40 -27.82 15.38
CA PHE A 74 2.20 -29.00 15.69
C PHE A 74 1.30 -30.24 15.61
N PRO A 75 1.71 -31.32 14.91
CA PRO A 75 0.90 -32.54 14.85
C PRO A 75 0.86 -33.18 16.24
N THR A 76 -0.33 -33.31 16.82
CA THR A 76 -0.55 -34.13 18.01
C THR A 76 -0.47 -35.60 17.61
N ARG A 77 0.40 -36.34 18.29
CA ARG A 77 0.77 -37.72 18.03
C ARG A 77 -0.21 -38.71 18.63
#